data_AF-A0A061R4K3-F1
#
_entry.id   AF-A0A061R4K3-F1
#
_cell.length_a   1.000
_cell.length_b   1.000
_cell.length_c   1.000
_cell.angle_alpha   90.00
_cell.angle_beta   90.00
_cell.angle_gamma   90.00
#
_symmetry.space_group_name_H-M   'P 1'
#
loop_
_entity.id
_entity.type
_entity.pdbx_description
1 polymer ?
#
loop_
_entity_poly.entity_id
_entity_poly.type
_entity_poly.pdbx_seq_one_letter_code
_entity_poly.pdbx_strand_id
1 'polypeptide(L)'
;MSSVEHKELKVQSGSMFKNIRRHAGAEIRKYKGSPKSSALDAGPVDESTIRDLEQQRQRYEHLINCVQALAKETRQVVSGELSLSNKSSNLILKLKQAGQVLSSDSSTQLDTETVPSFAACGSSLEQHVQIIQQTFLPTIDSLVDRQKAVSKEISEHKQRKIDYEHYVYKIQGLEESVKSKGSSKDFQKLENNKQKLSTAAAAYEASTKQLGRTLSQATQDVAVELGVGLSSLARASAEAVSAEAEHMNRIQEKGPAWLSLEPPQSGSIVPAGNKPKLPGLPIAKGLAKQFGGGKTGARPPPPPPEGMSVDSDLQRRLADAEERNRAGAEAYDKLQAELDKTLEKLQISEHLQARAEKELEDARQEIERLRNSSSGDNVTKEEVVELQQRLRDAEHAEQAYKIRINGLERQLAEAAGQPNKTVSS
;
A
#
# COMPACT_ATOMS: atom_id res chain seq x y z
N MET A 1 10.57 51.30 7.73
CA MET A 1 10.92 50.84 9.08
C MET A 1 10.00 51.62 10.02
N SER A 2 8.98 51.06 10.67
CA SER A 2 9.03 50.08 11.77
C SER A 2 7.61 49.53 12.05
N SER A 3 7.56 48.26 12.44
CA SER A 3 6.56 47.52 13.24
C SER A 3 5.05 47.66 12.96
N VAL A 4 4.49 46.63 12.32
CA VAL A 4 3.07 46.27 12.48
C VAL A 4 2.98 45.26 13.62
N GLU A 5 2.24 45.62 14.69
CA GLU A 5 1.90 44.72 15.79
C GLU A 5 1.00 43.57 15.29
N HIS A 6 1.47 42.33 15.43
CA HIS A 6 0.62 41.15 15.29
C HIS A 6 -0.16 40.92 16.59
N LYS A 7 -1.44 41.33 16.63
CA LYS A 7 -2.40 40.79 17.60
C LYS A 7 -2.72 39.35 17.21
N GLU A 8 -2.16 38.40 17.95
CA GLU A 8 -2.58 36.99 17.94
C GLU A 8 -4.08 36.90 18.23
N LEU A 9 -4.84 36.43 17.25
CA LEU A 9 -6.22 36.02 17.42
C LEU A 9 -6.20 34.63 18.08
N LYS A 10 -6.23 34.59 19.42
CA LYS A 10 -6.42 33.35 20.19
C LYS A 10 -7.83 32.82 19.94
N VAL A 11 -7.96 31.93 18.95
CA VAL A 11 -9.21 31.20 18.68
C VAL A 11 -9.43 30.20 19.83
N GLN A 12 -10.34 30.54 20.74
CA GLN A 12 -10.86 29.63 21.78
C GLN A 12 -11.79 28.57 21.15
N SER A 13 -11.26 27.66 20.32
CA SER A 13 -12.04 26.65 19.59
C SER A 13 -12.39 25.38 20.40
N GLY A 14 -11.98 25.29 21.68
CA GLY A 14 -12.08 24.05 22.45
C GLY A 14 -13.41 23.79 23.19
N SER A 15 -14.17 24.82 23.55
CA SER A 15 -15.35 24.65 24.43
C SER A 15 -16.69 24.57 23.66
N MET A 16 -16.81 25.25 22.53
CA MET A 16 -18.06 25.33 21.77
C MET A 16 -18.41 24.00 21.09
N PHE A 17 -17.42 23.29 20.52
CA PHE A 17 -17.63 21.97 19.91
C PHE A 17 -18.00 20.88 20.93
N LYS A 18 -17.44 20.93 22.16
CA LYS A 18 -17.78 19.98 23.23
C LYS A 18 -19.21 20.17 23.72
N ASN A 19 -19.70 21.42 23.77
CA ASN A 19 -21.08 21.72 24.12
C ASN A 19 -22.07 21.32 23.02
N ILE A 20 -21.75 21.57 21.75
CA ILE A 20 -22.60 21.13 20.62
C ILE A 20 -22.71 19.60 20.57
N ARG A 21 -21.60 18.86 20.72
CA ARG A 21 -21.62 17.38 20.78
C ARG A 21 -22.45 16.84 21.95
N ARG A 22 -22.34 17.46 23.13
CA ARG A 22 -23.08 17.03 24.33
C ARG A 22 -24.58 17.30 24.21
N HIS A 23 -24.97 18.45 23.68
CA HIS A 23 -26.39 18.79 23.51
C HIS A 23 -27.05 17.98 22.40
N ALA A 24 -26.41 17.86 21.22
CA ALA A 24 -26.94 17.05 20.13
C ALA A 24 -27.05 15.56 20.53
N GLY A 25 -26.01 15.01 21.18
CA GLY A 25 -26.01 13.63 21.65
C GLY A 25 -26.93 13.33 22.85
N ALA A 26 -27.39 14.36 23.58
CA ALA A 26 -28.37 14.24 24.65
C ALA A 26 -29.81 14.33 24.13
N GLU A 27 -30.06 15.14 23.10
CA GLU A 27 -31.36 15.21 22.43
C GLU A 27 -31.64 13.95 21.62
N ILE A 28 -30.68 13.45 20.82
CA ILE A 28 -30.83 12.21 20.02
C ILE A 28 -31.19 10.99 20.91
N ARG A 29 -30.69 10.93 22.15
CA ARG A 29 -30.97 9.83 23.08
C ARG A 29 -32.37 9.87 23.70
N LYS A 30 -33.08 11.00 23.66
CA LYS A 30 -34.45 11.10 24.21
C LYS A 30 -35.53 10.64 23.23
N TYR A 31 -35.23 10.57 21.92
CA TYR A 31 -36.24 10.37 20.88
C TYR A 31 -36.16 9.01 20.15
N LYS A 32 -35.35 8.05 20.63
CA LYS A 32 -35.24 6.69 20.05
C LYS A 32 -36.50 5.82 20.19
N GLY A 33 -37.62 6.33 20.72
CA GLY A 33 -38.82 5.56 21.07
C GLY A 33 -40.15 5.99 20.44
N SER A 34 -40.20 6.96 19.52
CA SER A 34 -41.47 7.47 18.96
C SER A 34 -41.78 6.91 17.56
N PRO A 35 -43.07 6.66 17.21
CA PRO A 35 -43.48 5.99 15.97
C PRO A 35 -43.23 6.84 14.71
N LYS A 36 -42.97 6.15 13.58
CA LYS A 36 -42.76 6.75 12.25
C LYS A 36 -43.90 7.71 11.88
N SER A 37 -43.58 9.00 11.75
CA SER A 37 -44.49 10.06 11.28
C SER A 37 -44.57 10.04 9.75
N SER A 38 -45.78 10.15 9.20
CA SER A 38 -46.10 10.05 7.76
C SER A 38 -45.55 11.18 6.89
N ALA A 39 -44.92 12.21 7.47
CA ALA A 39 -44.21 13.25 6.73
C ALA A 39 -42.75 12.87 6.39
N LEU A 40 -42.27 11.71 6.88
CA LEU A 40 -40.89 11.22 6.68
C LEU A 40 -40.70 10.21 5.54
N ASP A 41 -41.77 9.74 4.89
CA ASP A 41 -41.68 8.61 3.93
C ASP A 41 -41.10 8.96 2.55
N ALA A 42 -40.73 10.23 2.31
CA ALA A 42 -39.97 10.64 1.13
C ALA A 42 -38.73 11.42 1.56
N GLY A 43 -37.68 10.70 1.98
CA GLY A 43 -36.34 11.30 2.11
C GLY A 43 -35.94 11.96 0.78
N PRO A 44 -35.24 13.12 0.79
CA PRO A 44 -34.87 13.84 -0.44
C PRO A 44 -33.87 13.08 -1.32
N VAL A 45 -33.29 12.00 -0.81
CA VAL A 45 -32.35 11.13 -1.50
C VAL A 45 -32.76 9.70 -1.23
N ASP A 46 -32.81 8.88 -2.29
CA ASP A 46 -33.10 7.45 -2.17
C ASP A 46 -32.01 6.74 -1.36
N GLU A 47 -32.42 5.77 -0.54
CA GLU A 47 -31.52 5.01 0.33
C GLU A 47 -30.55 4.13 -0.47
N SER A 48 -30.91 3.75 -1.69
CA SER A 48 -29.99 3.12 -2.65
C SER A 48 -28.85 4.07 -3.03
N THR A 49 -29.16 5.32 -3.37
CA THR A 49 -28.17 6.34 -3.74
C THR A 49 -27.23 6.65 -2.59
N ILE A 50 -27.73 6.68 -1.35
CA ILE A 50 -26.90 6.87 -0.14
C ILE A 50 -25.94 5.68 0.03
N ARG A 51 -26.42 4.45 -0.15
CA ARG A 51 -25.58 3.24 -0.08
C ARG A 51 -24.51 3.24 -1.17
N ASP A 52 -24.87 3.56 -2.40
CA ASP A 52 -23.94 3.65 -3.53
C ASP A 52 -22.86 4.70 -3.28
N LEU A 53 -23.23 5.88 -2.75
CA LEU A 53 -22.28 6.94 -2.42
C LEU A 53 -21.30 6.50 -1.32
N GLU A 54 -21.77 5.83 -0.27
CA GLU A 54 -20.89 5.35 0.81
C GLU A 54 -19.95 4.25 0.30
N GLN A 55 -20.42 3.35 -0.58
CA GLN A 55 -19.55 2.38 -1.25
C GLN A 55 -18.49 3.06 -2.13
N GLN A 56 -18.87 4.05 -2.93
CA GLN A 56 -17.92 4.83 -3.75
C GLN A 56 -16.88 5.53 -2.86
N ARG A 57 -17.32 6.10 -1.75
CA ARG A 57 -16.43 6.75 -0.78
C ARG A 57 -15.45 5.77 -0.15
N GLN A 58 -15.91 4.60 0.29
CA GLN A 58 -15.05 3.56 0.86
C GLN A 58 -14.00 3.08 -0.16
N ARG A 59 -14.40 2.86 -1.41
CA ARG A 59 -13.49 2.50 -2.51
C ARG A 59 -12.44 3.58 -2.74
N TYR A 60 -12.85 4.85 -2.79
CA TYR A 60 -11.93 5.96 -2.96
C TYR A 60 -10.97 6.12 -1.77
N GLU A 61 -11.46 6.00 -0.54
CA GLU A 61 -10.64 6.03 0.69
C GLU A 61 -9.62 4.88 0.71
N HIS A 62 -10.00 3.68 0.29
CA HIS A 62 -9.06 2.56 0.15
C HIS A 62 -8.00 2.85 -0.92
N LEU A 63 -8.44 3.27 -2.11
CA LEU A 63 -7.56 3.56 -3.24
C LEU A 63 -6.50 4.62 -2.90
N ILE A 64 -6.90 5.69 -2.22
CA ILE A 64 -5.96 6.76 -1.88
C ILE A 64 -4.96 6.34 -0.79
N ASN A 65 -5.36 5.46 0.14
CA ASN A 65 -4.43 4.87 1.09
C ASN A 65 -3.37 4.02 0.38
N CYS A 66 -3.78 3.24 -0.64
CA CYS A 66 -2.85 2.49 -1.49
C CYS A 66 -1.89 3.44 -2.24
N VAL A 67 -2.39 4.54 -2.81
CA VAL A 67 -1.55 5.55 -3.48
C VAL A 67 -0.53 6.17 -2.50
N GLN A 68 -0.93 6.49 -1.27
CA GLN A 68 -0.02 7.02 -0.25
C GLN A 68 1.05 6.00 0.18
N ALA A 69 0.66 4.73 0.34
CA ALA A 69 1.60 3.64 0.65
C ALA A 69 2.62 3.48 -0.49
N LEU A 70 2.14 3.45 -1.74
CA LEU A 70 2.98 3.39 -2.93
C LEU A 70 3.92 4.60 -3.04
N ALA A 71 3.45 5.82 -2.72
CA ALA A 71 4.29 7.01 -2.65
C ALA A 71 5.48 6.82 -1.70
N LYS A 72 5.19 6.29 -0.51
CA LYS A 72 6.19 6.05 0.54
C LYS A 72 7.21 5.01 0.10
N GLU A 73 6.75 3.89 -0.44
CA GLU A 73 7.63 2.81 -0.93
C GLU A 73 8.49 3.28 -2.10
N THR A 74 7.90 3.99 -3.06
CA THR A 74 8.63 4.56 -4.21
C THR A 74 9.75 5.49 -3.74
N ARG A 75 9.50 6.36 -2.77
CA ARG A 75 10.53 7.25 -2.22
C ARG A 75 11.64 6.48 -1.50
N GLN A 76 11.31 5.36 -0.85
CA GLN A 76 12.31 4.48 -0.23
C GLN A 76 13.19 3.81 -1.29
N VAL A 77 12.59 3.32 -2.38
CA VAL A 77 13.31 2.74 -3.52
C VAL A 77 14.26 3.78 -4.14
N VAL A 78 13.76 4.97 -4.47
CA VAL A 78 14.57 6.08 -5.02
C VAL A 78 15.73 6.44 -4.09
N SER A 79 15.50 6.48 -2.78
CA SER A 79 16.58 6.73 -1.81
C SER A 79 17.61 5.60 -1.77
N GLY A 80 17.17 4.35 -1.94
CA GLY A 80 18.04 3.17 -2.03
C GLY A 80 18.89 3.17 -3.30
N GLU A 81 18.27 3.45 -4.45
CA GLU A 81 18.94 3.56 -5.75
C GLU A 81 19.95 4.72 -5.74
N LEU A 82 19.60 5.90 -5.24
CA LEU A 82 20.57 6.99 -5.07
C LEU A 82 21.76 6.60 -4.19
N SER A 83 21.52 5.87 -3.10
CA SER A 83 22.61 5.37 -2.24
C SER A 83 23.52 4.40 -2.99
N LEU A 84 22.93 3.51 -3.80
CA LEU A 84 23.66 2.55 -4.61
C LEU A 84 24.47 3.22 -5.71
N SER A 85 23.89 4.17 -6.46
CA SER A 85 24.59 4.97 -7.46
C SER A 85 25.79 5.69 -6.83
N ASN A 86 25.59 6.39 -5.71
CA ASN A 86 26.69 7.08 -5.01
C ASN A 86 27.82 6.12 -4.60
N LYS A 87 27.48 4.92 -4.11
CA LYS A 87 28.47 3.88 -3.75
C LYS A 87 29.19 3.36 -5.00
N SER A 88 28.47 3.16 -6.10
CA SER A 88 29.02 2.75 -7.38
C SER A 88 30.01 3.80 -7.91
N SER A 89 29.59 5.07 -8.00
CA SER A 89 30.44 6.20 -8.40
C SER A 89 31.71 6.32 -7.54
N ASN A 90 31.60 6.11 -6.22
CA ASN A 90 32.76 6.12 -5.33
C ASN A 90 33.71 4.94 -5.60
N LEU A 91 33.16 3.74 -5.83
CA LEU A 91 33.96 2.56 -6.22
C LEU A 91 34.68 2.81 -7.55
N ILE A 92 34.00 3.40 -8.53
CA ILE A 92 34.55 3.74 -9.85
C ILE A 92 35.67 4.76 -9.73
N LEU A 93 35.49 5.79 -8.91
CA LEU A 93 36.55 6.77 -8.63
C LEU A 93 37.78 6.10 -8.01
N LYS A 94 37.59 5.18 -7.06
CA LYS A 94 38.68 4.40 -6.46
C LYS A 94 39.37 3.48 -7.46
N LEU A 95 38.61 2.81 -8.32
CA LEU A 95 39.14 1.97 -9.40
C LEU A 95 39.91 2.80 -10.43
N LYS A 96 39.41 3.98 -10.80
CA LYS A 96 40.11 4.92 -11.70
C LYS A 96 41.40 5.44 -11.08
N GLN A 97 41.37 5.80 -9.79
CA GLN A 97 42.57 6.22 -9.06
C GLN A 97 43.61 5.09 -8.98
N ALA A 98 43.17 3.86 -8.67
CA ALA A 98 44.04 2.69 -8.66
C ALA A 98 44.61 2.39 -10.06
N GLY A 99 43.78 2.45 -11.10
CA GLY A 99 44.21 2.28 -12.50
C GLY A 99 45.21 3.34 -12.95
N GLN A 100 45.00 4.61 -12.60
CA GLN A 100 45.96 5.67 -12.89
C GLN A 100 47.32 5.43 -12.22
N VAL A 101 47.32 4.96 -10.97
CA VAL A 101 48.53 4.56 -10.24
C VAL A 101 49.22 3.36 -10.88
N LEU A 102 48.48 2.45 -11.50
CA LEU A 102 49.05 1.29 -12.22
C LEU A 102 49.56 1.68 -13.63
N SER A 103 48.92 2.62 -14.33
CA SER A 103 49.36 3.09 -15.66
C SER A 103 50.62 3.96 -15.66
N SER A 104 51.06 4.45 -14.50
CA SER A 104 52.33 5.17 -14.41
C SER A 104 53.56 4.27 -14.58
N ASP A 105 53.39 2.94 -14.60
CA ASP A 105 54.36 1.98 -15.13
C ASP A 105 54.04 1.70 -16.61
N SER A 106 54.96 2.03 -17.50
CA SER A 106 54.81 2.03 -18.97
C SER A 106 54.61 0.65 -19.62
N SER A 107 54.49 -0.42 -18.84
CA SER A 107 54.32 -1.80 -19.29
C SER A 107 52.89 -2.34 -19.21
N THR A 108 51.97 -1.65 -18.54
CA THR A 108 50.57 -2.06 -18.39
C THR A 108 49.63 -1.21 -19.25
N GLN A 109 49.19 -1.72 -20.40
CA GLN A 109 48.10 -1.13 -21.17
C GLN A 109 46.78 -1.36 -20.41
N LEU A 110 46.31 -0.33 -19.72
CA LEU A 110 44.93 -0.31 -19.23
C LEU A 110 43.99 -0.33 -20.44
N ASP A 111 43.22 -1.40 -20.59
CA ASP A 111 42.15 -1.47 -21.58
C ASP A 111 41.16 -0.31 -21.35
N THR A 112 41.04 0.56 -22.37
CA THR A 112 40.35 1.85 -22.31
C THR A 112 38.83 1.72 -22.20
N GLU A 113 38.28 0.51 -22.35
CA GLU A 113 36.84 0.28 -22.45
C GLU A 113 36.16 -0.18 -21.15
N THR A 114 36.92 -0.75 -20.20
CA THR A 114 36.35 -1.31 -18.95
C THR A 114 35.99 -0.22 -17.94
N VAL A 115 36.84 0.80 -17.76
CA VAL A 115 36.58 1.93 -16.84
C VAL A 115 35.36 2.77 -17.27
N PRO A 116 35.18 3.11 -18.57
CA PRO A 116 33.94 3.72 -19.05
C PRO A 116 32.69 2.86 -18.84
N SER A 117 32.80 1.53 -18.92
CA SER A 117 31.65 0.63 -18.72
C SER A 117 31.14 0.64 -17.27
N PHE A 118 32.04 0.68 -16.29
CA PHE A 118 31.62 0.89 -14.90
C PHE A 118 30.99 2.27 -14.68
N ALA A 119 31.55 3.33 -15.27
CA ALA A 119 30.96 4.68 -15.22
C ALA A 119 29.54 4.71 -15.83
N ALA A 120 29.34 3.97 -16.93
CA ALA A 120 28.05 3.88 -17.60
C ALA A 120 26.98 3.14 -16.77
N CYS A 121 27.34 2.09 -16.01
CA CYS A 121 26.43 1.49 -15.01
C CYS A 121 25.95 2.53 -13.98
N GLY A 122 26.86 3.34 -13.43
CA GLY A 122 26.51 4.38 -12.46
C GLY A 122 25.58 5.46 -13.06
N SER A 123 25.84 5.87 -14.29
CA SER A 123 25.00 6.84 -15.02
C SER A 123 23.61 6.31 -15.38
N SER A 124 23.48 5.01 -15.68
CA SER A 124 22.19 4.37 -15.96
C SER A 124 21.27 4.40 -14.73
N LEU A 125 21.81 4.09 -13.54
CA LEU A 125 21.05 4.15 -12.29
C LEU A 125 20.65 5.59 -11.92
N GLU A 126 21.52 6.59 -12.17
CA GLU A 126 21.16 8.01 -11.98
C GLU A 126 20.05 8.45 -12.94
N GLN A 127 20.10 8.00 -14.20
CA GLN A 127 19.08 8.33 -15.19
C GLN A 127 17.72 7.69 -14.84
N HIS A 128 17.73 6.44 -14.38
CA HIS A 128 16.54 5.77 -13.88
C HIS A 128 15.91 6.52 -12.70
N VAL A 129 16.71 6.88 -11.69
CA VAL A 129 16.26 7.71 -10.57
C VAL A 129 15.66 9.04 -11.03
N GLN A 130 16.30 9.73 -11.98
CA GLN A 130 15.78 10.99 -12.51
C GLN A 130 14.40 10.82 -13.13
N ILE A 131 14.18 9.74 -13.88
CA ILE A 131 12.86 9.44 -14.45
C ILE A 131 11.84 9.25 -13.33
N ILE A 132 12.14 8.46 -12.30
CA ILE A 132 11.21 8.27 -11.16
C ILE A 132 10.87 9.61 -10.48
N GLN A 133 11.88 10.46 -10.27
CA GLN A 133 11.72 11.77 -9.63
C GLN A 133 10.99 12.80 -10.48
N GLN A 134 11.12 12.74 -11.80
CA GLN A 134 10.57 13.74 -12.71
C GLN A 134 9.20 13.35 -13.27
N THR A 135 8.87 12.06 -13.33
CA THR A 135 7.60 11.60 -13.90
C THR A 135 6.69 11.00 -12.83
N PHE A 136 7.14 9.95 -12.13
CA PHE A 136 6.24 9.15 -11.31
C PHE A 136 5.91 9.78 -9.96
N LEU A 137 6.90 10.29 -9.23
CA LEU A 137 6.69 10.95 -7.94
C LEU A 137 5.78 12.20 -8.04
N PRO A 138 5.95 13.10 -9.03
CA PRO A 138 5.06 14.25 -9.20
C PRO A 138 3.61 13.86 -9.48
N THR A 139 3.38 12.78 -10.25
CA THR A 139 2.03 12.25 -10.48
C THR A 139 1.40 11.79 -9.18
N ILE A 140 2.13 11.01 -8.37
CA ILE A 140 1.62 10.54 -7.08
C ILE A 140 1.34 11.71 -6.13
N ASP A 141 2.26 12.67 -6.04
CA ASP A 141 2.11 13.84 -5.18
C ASP A 141 0.89 14.69 -5.58
N SER A 142 0.64 14.83 -6.89
CA SER A 142 -0.56 15.49 -7.41
C SER A 142 -1.86 14.77 -7.03
N LEU A 143 -1.88 13.43 -7.08
CA LEU A 143 -3.03 12.63 -6.65
C LEU A 143 -3.29 12.78 -5.14
N VAL A 144 -2.23 12.78 -4.33
CA VAL A 144 -2.31 13.01 -2.88
C VAL A 144 -2.77 14.43 -2.55
N ASP A 145 -2.36 15.43 -3.32
CA ASP A 145 -2.85 16.80 -3.11
C ASP A 145 -4.33 16.96 -3.49
N ARG A 146 -4.77 16.33 -4.58
CA ARG A 146 -6.20 16.29 -4.98
C ARG A 146 -7.08 15.60 -3.94
N GLN A 147 -6.56 14.63 -3.19
CA GLN A 147 -7.27 14.04 -2.05
C GLN A 147 -7.77 15.10 -1.05
N LYS A 148 -7.02 16.20 -0.85
CA LYS A 148 -7.42 17.26 0.10
C LYS A 148 -8.73 17.92 -0.34
N ALA A 149 -8.90 18.14 -1.65
CA ALA A 149 -10.14 18.70 -2.20
C ALA A 149 -11.32 17.75 -2.02
N VAL A 150 -11.14 16.46 -2.34
CA VAL A 150 -12.19 15.44 -2.16
C VAL A 150 -12.56 15.27 -0.69
N SER A 151 -11.57 15.28 0.21
CA SER A 151 -11.80 15.18 1.67
C SER A 151 -12.58 16.37 2.22
N LYS A 152 -12.37 17.56 1.65
CA LYS A 152 -13.15 18.75 1.98
C LYS A 152 -14.61 18.58 1.55
N GLU A 153 -14.87 18.10 0.33
CA GLU A 153 -16.24 17.85 -0.16
C GLU A 153 -16.96 16.75 0.67
N ILE A 154 -16.27 15.68 1.05
CA ILE A 154 -16.80 14.66 1.97
C ILE A 154 -17.21 15.30 3.31
N SER A 155 -16.39 16.21 3.84
CA SER A 155 -16.66 16.87 5.11
C SER A 155 -17.87 17.82 5.01
N GLU A 156 -17.98 18.56 3.90
CA GLU A 156 -19.12 19.41 3.60
C GLU A 156 -20.41 18.59 3.47
N HIS A 157 -20.38 17.47 2.76
CA HIS A 157 -21.51 16.53 2.65
C HIS A 157 -21.96 15.99 4.00
N LYS A 158 -21.03 15.56 4.85
CA LYS A 158 -21.31 15.10 6.22
C LYS A 158 -21.99 16.20 7.04
N GLN A 159 -21.55 17.45 6.91
CA GLN A 159 -22.18 18.57 7.61
C GLN A 159 -23.61 18.82 7.09
N ARG A 160 -23.83 18.80 5.78
CA ARG A 160 -25.18 18.95 5.20
C ARG A 160 -26.13 17.84 5.65
N LYS A 161 -25.65 16.61 5.78
CA LYS A 161 -26.41 15.48 6.33
C LYS A 161 -26.83 15.76 7.78
N ILE A 162 -25.88 16.18 8.63
CA ILE A 162 -26.16 16.52 10.04
C ILE A 162 -27.20 17.63 10.14
N ASP A 163 -27.09 18.67 9.30
CA ASP A 163 -28.04 19.79 9.28
C ASP A 163 -29.46 19.31 8.92
N TYR A 164 -29.58 18.45 7.89
CA TYR A 164 -30.84 17.82 7.50
C TYR A 164 -31.44 16.99 8.65
N GLU A 165 -30.67 16.05 9.21
CA GLU A 165 -31.10 15.19 10.32
C GLU A 165 -31.53 16.00 11.55
N HIS A 166 -30.79 17.06 11.89
CA HIS A 166 -31.15 17.97 12.99
C HIS A 166 -32.54 18.59 12.80
N TYR A 167 -32.87 19.07 11.59
CA TYR A 167 -34.20 19.64 11.32
C TYR A 167 -35.30 18.58 11.30
N VAL A 168 -34.99 17.36 10.84
CA VAL A 168 -35.92 16.22 10.91
C VAL A 168 -36.33 15.94 12.36
N TYR A 169 -35.35 15.74 13.25
CA TYR A 169 -35.63 15.48 14.67
C TYR A 169 -36.35 16.66 15.35
N LYS A 170 -35.98 17.89 14.99
CA LYS A 170 -36.60 19.10 15.55
C LYS A 170 -38.07 19.24 15.15
N ILE A 171 -38.42 18.88 13.91
CA ILE A 171 -39.81 18.87 13.44
C ILE A 171 -40.61 17.80 14.18
N GLN A 172 -40.08 16.58 14.31
CA GLN A 172 -40.76 15.50 15.05
C GLN A 172 -41.13 15.94 16.47
N GLY A 173 -40.19 16.54 17.22
CA GLY A 173 -40.47 17.04 18.57
C GLY A 173 -41.49 18.19 18.60
N LEU A 174 -41.49 19.06 17.59
CA LEU A 174 -42.50 20.13 17.47
C LEU A 174 -43.88 19.58 17.09
N GLU A 175 -43.97 18.56 16.25
CA GLU A 175 -45.24 17.90 15.89
C GLU A 175 -45.88 17.25 17.12
N GLU A 176 -45.10 16.59 17.98
CA GLU A 176 -45.57 16.04 19.26
C GLU A 176 -46.04 17.15 20.23
N SER A 177 -45.31 18.27 20.31
CA SER A 177 -45.69 19.42 21.12
C SER A 177 -46.99 20.08 20.62
N VAL A 178 -47.14 20.21 19.31
CA VAL A 178 -48.36 20.76 18.68
C VAL A 178 -49.56 19.85 18.95
N LYS A 179 -49.41 18.53 18.81
CA LYS A 179 -50.46 17.55 19.13
C LYS A 179 -50.90 17.60 20.58
N SER A 180 -49.99 17.88 21.51
CA SER A 180 -50.30 17.87 22.95
C SER A 180 -50.81 19.21 23.51
N LYS A 181 -50.33 20.35 22.99
CA LYS A 181 -50.64 21.68 23.56
C LYS A 181 -51.37 22.64 22.63
N GLY A 182 -51.34 22.40 21.31
CA GLY A 182 -52.08 23.19 20.32
C GLY A 182 -51.79 24.69 20.30
N SER A 183 -50.65 25.16 20.84
CA SER A 183 -50.41 26.60 20.96
C SER A 183 -50.07 27.23 19.60
N SER A 184 -50.66 28.40 19.30
CA SER A 184 -50.40 29.16 18.06
C SER A 184 -48.90 29.44 17.83
N LYS A 185 -48.13 29.66 18.91
CA LYS A 185 -46.67 29.85 18.84
C LYS A 185 -45.93 28.58 18.40
N ASP A 186 -46.41 27.40 18.78
CA ASP A 186 -45.79 26.12 18.40
C ASP A 186 -46.09 25.77 16.94
N PHE A 187 -47.29 26.11 16.45
CA PHE A 187 -47.61 26.03 15.01
C PHE A 187 -46.69 26.91 14.17
N GLN A 188 -46.48 28.17 14.55
CA GLN A 188 -45.58 29.08 13.81
C GLN A 188 -44.13 28.60 13.83
N LYS A 189 -43.67 28.03 14.96
CA LYS A 189 -42.34 27.40 15.05
C LYS A 189 -42.22 26.16 14.16
N LEU A 190 -43.24 25.31 14.14
CA LEU A 190 -43.27 24.11 13.30
C LEU A 190 -43.12 24.50 11.82
N GLU A 191 -43.91 25.46 11.35
CA GLU A 191 -43.87 25.92 9.97
C GLU A 191 -42.52 26.52 9.57
N ASN A 192 -41.95 27.36 10.42
CA ASN A 192 -40.60 27.91 10.22
C ASN A 192 -39.52 26.82 10.14
N ASN A 193 -39.63 25.73 10.90
CA ASN A 193 -38.67 24.63 10.82
C ASN A 193 -38.91 23.74 9.60
N LYS A 194 -40.15 23.59 9.12
CA LYS A 194 -40.45 22.90 7.85
C LYS A 194 -39.81 23.60 6.66
N GLN A 195 -39.85 24.94 6.59
CA GLN A 195 -39.15 25.71 5.56
C GLN A 195 -37.63 25.49 5.62
N LYS A 196 -37.03 25.50 6.83
CA LYS A 196 -35.61 25.22 7.02
C LYS A 196 -35.22 23.79 6.67
N LEU A 197 -36.07 22.80 6.98
CA LEU A 197 -35.89 21.41 6.56
C LEU A 197 -35.85 21.31 5.04
N SER A 198 -36.77 21.98 4.33
CA SER A 198 -36.79 22.00 2.87
C SER A 198 -35.49 22.54 2.29
N THR A 199 -34.97 23.66 2.83
CA THR A 199 -33.66 24.21 2.41
C THR A 199 -32.50 23.24 2.73
N ALA A 200 -32.50 22.61 3.91
CA ALA A 200 -31.46 21.66 4.29
C ALA A 200 -31.50 20.38 3.44
N ALA A 201 -32.70 19.89 3.10
CA ALA A 201 -32.92 18.76 2.22
C ALA A 201 -32.37 19.02 0.81
N ALA A 202 -32.71 20.17 0.21
CA ALA A 202 -32.18 20.57 -1.09
C ALA A 202 -30.64 20.71 -1.08
N ALA A 203 -30.07 21.29 -0.01
CA ALA A 203 -28.62 21.41 0.14
C ALA A 203 -27.93 20.04 0.30
N TYR A 204 -28.54 19.11 1.03
CA TYR A 204 -28.04 17.75 1.20
C TYR A 204 -28.11 16.95 -0.11
N GLU A 205 -29.21 17.05 -0.84
CA GLU A 205 -29.39 16.40 -2.14
C GLU A 205 -28.37 16.93 -3.17
N ALA A 206 -28.22 18.26 -3.28
CA ALA A 206 -27.24 18.88 -4.17
C ALA A 206 -25.81 18.44 -3.84
N SER A 207 -25.45 18.44 -2.54
CA SER A 207 -24.15 17.98 -2.08
C SER A 207 -23.93 16.49 -2.35
N THR A 208 -24.96 15.65 -2.23
CA THR A 208 -24.90 14.21 -2.53
C THR A 208 -24.61 13.95 -4.01
N LYS A 209 -25.32 14.65 -4.91
CA LYS A 209 -25.10 14.57 -6.36
C LYS A 209 -23.71 15.06 -6.76
N GLN A 210 -23.25 16.17 -6.17
CA GLN A 210 -21.92 16.70 -6.42
C GLN A 210 -20.84 15.73 -5.95
N LEU A 211 -20.92 15.24 -4.71
CA LEU A 211 -19.93 14.32 -4.16
C LEU A 211 -19.85 13.02 -4.97
N GLY A 212 -20.99 12.46 -5.42
CA GLY A 212 -20.98 11.26 -6.26
C GLY A 212 -20.23 11.45 -7.59
N ARG A 213 -20.41 12.61 -8.23
CA ARG A 213 -19.65 12.96 -9.45
C ARG A 213 -18.16 13.13 -9.14
N THR A 214 -17.83 13.85 -8.06
CA THR A 214 -16.44 14.06 -7.65
C THR A 214 -15.73 12.74 -7.33
N LEU A 215 -16.37 11.84 -6.57
CA LEU A 215 -15.79 10.53 -6.23
C LEU A 215 -15.59 9.65 -7.46
N SER A 216 -16.57 9.63 -8.36
CA SER A 216 -16.47 8.87 -9.61
C SER A 216 -15.31 9.38 -10.48
N GLN A 217 -15.23 10.70 -10.67
CA GLN A 217 -14.14 11.33 -11.42
C GLN A 217 -12.78 11.08 -10.77
N ALA A 218 -12.67 11.32 -9.46
CA ALA A 218 -11.41 11.16 -8.74
C ALA A 218 -10.91 9.71 -8.76
N THR A 219 -11.82 8.72 -8.70
CA THR A 219 -11.46 7.31 -8.83
C THR A 219 -10.93 7.00 -10.23
N GLN A 220 -11.57 7.53 -11.27
CA GLN A 220 -11.13 7.36 -12.65
C GLN A 220 -9.77 8.04 -12.91
N ASP A 221 -9.58 9.27 -12.41
CA ASP A 221 -8.32 10.00 -12.52
C ASP A 221 -7.16 9.23 -11.88
N VAL A 222 -7.37 8.69 -10.67
CA VAL A 222 -6.35 7.85 -10.02
C VAL A 222 -6.01 6.63 -10.87
N ALA A 223 -7.00 5.91 -11.40
CA ALA A 223 -6.75 4.73 -12.22
C ALA A 223 -5.96 5.04 -13.49
N VAL A 224 -6.33 6.12 -14.20
CA VAL A 224 -5.68 6.54 -15.44
C VAL A 224 -4.25 7.02 -15.17
N GLU A 225 -4.08 7.94 -14.22
CA GLU A 225 -2.77 8.55 -13.95
C GLU A 225 -1.80 7.57 -13.32
N LEU A 226 -2.27 6.72 -12.40
CA LEU A 226 -1.44 5.68 -11.83
C LEU A 226 -1.06 4.63 -12.89
N GLY A 227 -1.99 4.26 -13.77
CA GLY A 227 -1.71 3.34 -14.88
C GLY A 227 -0.62 3.88 -15.81
N VAL A 228 -0.70 5.17 -16.19
CA VAL A 228 0.32 5.85 -17.01
C VAL A 228 1.65 5.95 -16.26
N GLY A 229 1.60 6.31 -14.96
CA GLY A 229 2.78 6.44 -14.12
C GLY A 229 3.54 5.11 -13.96
N LEU A 230 2.83 4.03 -13.63
CA LEU A 230 3.39 2.69 -13.49
C LEU A 230 3.94 2.15 -14.81
N SER A 231 3.24 2.39 -15.92
CA SER A 231 3.73 1.98 -17.24
C SER A 231 5.03 2.71 -17.61
N SER A 232 5.11 4.01 -17.30
CA SER A 232 6.33 4.81 -17.52
C SER A 232 7.48 4.34 -16.63
N LEU A 233 7.21 4.03 -15.37
CA LEU A 233 8.18 3.47 -14.43
C LEU A 233 8.69 2.10 -14.89
N ALA A 234 7.79 1.21 -15.32
CA ALA A 234 8.15 -0.11 -15.80
C ALA A 234 9.07 -0.03 -17.03
N ARG A 235 8.75 0.87 -17.97
CA ARG A 235 9.59 1.13 -19.15
C ARG A 235 10.98 1.63 -18.76
N ALA A 236 11.05 2.65 -17.90
CA ALA A 236 12.31 3.20 -17.43
C ALA A 236 13.17 2.15 -16.71
N SER A 237 12.53 1.29 -15.92
CA SER A 237 13.20 0.21 -15.21
C SER A 237 13.73 -0.86 -16.17
N ALA A 238 12.97 -1.23 -17.20
CA ALA A 238 13.42 -2.17 -18.22
C ALA A 238 14.62 -1.63 -19.01
N GLU A 239 14.60 -0.34 -19.37
CA GLU A 239 15.70 0.34 -20.06
C GLU A 239 16.96 0.38 -19.17
N ALA A 240 16.81 0.67 -17.88
CA ALA A 240 17.92 0.68 -16.92
C ALA A 240 18.54 -0.70 -16.72
N VAL A 241 17.71 -1.73 -16.47
CA VAL A 241 18.17 -3.12 -16.32
C VAL A 241 18.87 -3.62 -17.59
N SER A 242 18.34 -3.30 -18.77
CA SER A 242 18.95 -3.67 -20.04
C SER A 242 20.33 -3.02 -20.23
N ALA A 243 20.46 -1.73 -19.91
CA ALA A 243 21.73 -1.01 -19.99
C ALA A 243 22.75 -1.56 -18.99
N GLU A 244 22.34 -1.80 -17.74
CA GLU A 244 23.20 -2.40 -16.72
C GLU A 244 23.67 -3.80 -17.12
N ALA A 245 22.79 -4.64 -17.65
CA ALA A 245 23.15 -5.99 -18.11
C ALA A 245 24.19 -5.94 -19.24
N GLU A 246 24.03 -5.03 -20.21
CA GLU A 246 24.99 -4.84 -21.29
C GLU A 246 26.37 -4.43 -20.75
N HIS A 247 26.40 -3.49 -19.81
CA HIS A 247 27.65 -3.03 -19.19
C HIS A 247 28.31 -4.10 -18.31
N MET A 248 27.52 -4.84 -17.53
CA MET A 248 28.02 -5.95 -16.70
C MET A 248 28.58 -7.10 -17.54
N ASN A 249 27.94 -7.44 -18.67
CA ASN A 249 28.47 -8.43 -19.61
C ASN A 249 29.82 -7.99 -20.17
N ARG A 250 29.97 -6.72 -20.58
CA ARG A 250 31.26 -6.18 -21.04
C ARG A 250 32.33 -6.23 -19.95
N ILE A 251 31.98 -5.90 -18.71
CA ILE A 251 32.88 -6.01 -17.55
C ILE A 251 33.27 -7.47 -17.31
N GLN A 252 32.34 -8.42 -17.45
CA GLN A 252 32.61 -9.84 -17.26
C GLN A 252 33.48 -10.43 -18.37
N GLU A 253 33.28 -10.01 -19.62
CA GLU A 253 34.08 -10.44 -20.76
C GLU A 253 35.52 -9.90 -20.68
N LYS A 254 35.70 -8.65 -20.27
CA LYS A 254 37.01 -7.96 -20.30
C LYS A 254 37.72 -7.91 -18.95
N GLY A 255 36.99 -8.06 -17.85
CA GLY A 255 37.49 -7.99 -16.47
C GLY A 255 38.47 -9.10 -16.05
N PRO A 256 38.31 -10.36 -16.50
CA PRO A 256 39.27 -11.43 -16.19
C PRO A 256 40.68 -11.13 -16.69
N ALA A 257 40.81 -10.47 -17.85
CA ALA A 257 42.10 -10.06 -18.41
C ALA A 257 42.86 -9.08 -17.49
N TRP A 258 42.12 -8.30 -16.68
CA TRP A 258 42.67 -7.42 -15.65
C TRP A 258 43.13 -8.17 -14.39
N LEU A 259 42.35 -9.15 -13.94
CA LEU A 259 42.68 -9.93 -12.74
C LEU A 259 43.84 -10.90 -12.97
N SER A 260 44.12 -11.24 -14.22
CA SER A 260 45.28 -12.04 -14.64
C SER A 260 46.56 -11.22 -14.88
N LEU A 261 46.52 -9.88 -14.78
CA LEU A 261 47.74 -9.09 -14.78
C LEU A 261 48.49 -9.38 -13.47
N GLU A 262 49.64 -10.05 -13.57
CA GLU A 262 50.50 -10.23 -12.41
C GLU A 262 50.81 -8.85 -11.80
N PRO A 263 50.81 -8.72 -10.46
CA PRO A 263 51.29 -7.49 -9.84
C PRO A 263 52.71 -7.23 -10.36
N PRO A 264 53.06 -5.98 -10.73
CA PRO A 264 54.37 -5.67 -11.29
C PRO A 264 55.43 -6.26 -10.36
N GLN A 265 56.24 -7.18 -10.89
CA GLN A 265 57.35 -7.74 -10.13
C GLN A 265 58.25 -6.57 -9.73
N SER A 266 58.16 -6.20 -8.46
CA SER A 266 58.91 -5.11 -7.85
C SER A 266 60.40 -5.42 -7.95
N GLY A 267 61.00 -4.94 -9.04
CA GLY A 267 62.45 -4.90 -9.24
C GLY A 267 62.97 -3.48 -9.53
N SER A 268 62.11 -2.45 -9.54
CA SER A 268 62.51 -1.09 -9.88
C SER A 268 62.53 -0.16 -8.68
N ILE A 269 63.70 0.44 -8.52
CA ILE A 269 64.15 1.33 -7.46
C ILE A 269 63.32 2.62 -7.49
N VAL A 270 62.51 2.86 -6.44
CA VAL A 270 61.95 4.18 -6.19
C VAL A 270 62.97 4.97 -5.35
N PRO A 271 63.51 6.11 -5.82
CA PRO A 271 64.46 6.91 -5.06
C PRO A 271 63.79 7.45 -3.80
N ALA A 272 64.46 7.25 -2.66
CA ALA A 272 64.01 7.66 -1.33
C ALA A 272 63.94 9.19 -1.23
N GLY A 273 62.81 9.79 -1.61
CA GLY A 273 62.66 11.25 -1.56
C GLY A 273 61.25 11.78 -1.40
N ASN A 274 60.21 11.08 -1.87
CA ASN A 274 58.83 11.50 -1.67
C ASN A 274 57.93 10.28 -1.49
N LYS A 275 57.67 9.91 -0.23
CA LYS A 275 56.52 9.08 0.12
C LYS A 275 55.30 10.00 0.19
N PRO A 276 54.39 10.04 -0.81
CA PRO A 276 53.03 10.43 -0.50
C PRO A 276 52.52 9.44 0.55
N LYS A 277 52.01 9.95 1.67
CA LYS A 277 51.28 9.12 2.65
C LYS A 277 50.02 8.62 1.95
N LEU A 278 50.12 7.48 1.30
CA LEU A 278 48.95 6.65 0.97
C LEU A 278 48.27 6.33 2.30
N PRO A 279 46.98 6.68 2.50
CA PRO A 279 46.21 6.05 3.56
C PRO A 279 46.25 4.56 3.28
N GLY A 280 46.91 3.81 4.17
CA GLY A 280 47.16 2.39 4.01
C GLY A 280 45.88 1.66 3.63
N LEU A 281 46.00 0.76 2.66
CA LEU A 281 44.99 -0.21 2.27
C LEU A 281 44.95 -1.35 3.31
N PRO A 282 43.97 -1.42 4.24
CA PRO A 282 43.69 -2.66 4.96
C PRO A 282 42.81 -3.62 4.13
N ILE A 283 42.33 -3.22 2.95
CA ILE A 283 41.26 -3.94 2.23
C ILE A 283 41.78 -5.19 1.49
N ALA A 284 43.05 -5.23 1.09
CA ALA A 284 43.63 -6.40 0.41
C ALA A 284 43.87 -7.61 1.35
N LYS A 285 44.00 -7.40 2.67
CA LYS A 285 44.05 -8.49 3.66
C LYS A 285 42.67 -8.92 4.18
N GLY A 286 41.63 -8.11 3.94
CA GLY A 286 40.26 -8.39 4.38
C GLY A 286 39.49 -9.33 3.45
N LEU A 287 39.66 -9.21 2.12
CA LEU A 287 38.88 -10.00 1.16
C LEU A 287 39.39 -11.43 0.95
N ALA A 288 40.69 -11.68 1.13
CA ALA A 288 41.25 -13.04 1.09
C ALA A 288 40.85 -13.90 2.32
N LYS A 289 40.38 -13.28 3.41
CA LYS A 289 40.10 -13.98 4.68
C LYS A 289 38.62 -14.35 4.89
N GLN A 290 37.70 -13.81 4.08
CA GLN A 290 36.27 -14.14 4.15
C GLN A 290 35.83 -15.22 3.15
N PHE A 291 36.63 -15.54 2.13
CA PHE A 291 36.32 -16.60 1.15
C PHE A 291 37.33 -17.77 1.12
N GLY A 292 38.31 -17.81 2.02
CA GLY A 292 39.34 -18.85 2.02
C GLY A 292 39.85 -19.21 3.41
N GLY A 293 39.24 -20.20 4.04
CA GLY A 293 39.64 -20.64 5.38
C GLY A 293 39.14 -22.01 5.82
N GLY A 294 38.74 -22.89 4.89
CA GLY A 294 38.54 -24.31 5.17
C GLY A 294 39.86 -25.06 5.03
N LYS A 295 40.48 -25.42 6.15
CA LYS A 295 41.58 -26.40 6.20
C LYS A 295 41.10 -27.75 5.65
N THR A 296 41.28 -28.02 4.37
CA THR A 296 41.31 -29.40 3.87
C THR A 296 42.52 -29.52 2.95
N GLY A 297 43.40 -30.48 3.27
CA GLY A 297 44.59 -30.80 2.49
C GLY A 297 44.23 -31.47 1.18
N ALA A 298 43.68 -30.71 0.24
CA ALA A 298 43.48 -31.17 -1.13
C ALA A 298 44.81 -31.07 -1.88
N ARG A 299 45.31 -32.23 -2.29
CA ARG A 299 46.38 -32.42 -3.28
C ARG A 299 46.17 -31.45 -4.45
N PRO A 300 47.23 -30.83 -5.02
CA PRO A 300 47.09 -29.97 -6.18
C PRO A 300 46.32 -30.71 -7.29
N PRO A 301 45.30 -30.08 -7.91
CA PRO A 301 44.53 -30.72 -8.97
C PRO A 301 45.49 -31.09 -10.10
N PRO A 302 45.31 -32.28 -10.72
CA PRO A 302 46.11 -32.66 -11.87
C PRO A 302 45.94 -31.61 -12.98
N PRO A 303 47.01 -31.28 -13.72
CA PRO A 303 46.93 -30.33 -14.81
C PRO A 303 45.84 -30.77 -15.79
N PRO A 304 45.06 -29.81 -16.35
CA PRO A 304 44.01 -30.13 -17.29
C PRO A 304 44.61 -30.90 -18.48
N PRO A 305 43.93 -31.93 -18.99
CA PRO A 305 44.39 -32.67 -20.16
C PRO A 305 44.55 -31.68 -21.33
N GLU A 306 45.74 -31.66 -21.91
CA GLU A 306 46.01 -30.92 -23.13
C GLU A 306 45.05 -31.42 -24.23
N GLY A 307 44.11 -30.56 -24.65
CA GLY A 307 43.26 -30.83 -25.82
C GLY A 307 41.76 -30.64 -25.68
N MET A 308 41.21 -30.19 -24.54
CA MET A 308 39.80 -29.75 -24.49
C MET A 308 39.71 -28.23 -24.43
N SER A 309 39.07 -27.62 -25.43
CA SER A 309 38.88 -26.18 -25.51
C SER A 309 38.04 -25.67 -24.34
N VAL A 310 38.49 -24.55 -23.75
CA VAL A 310 37.86 -23.81 -22.64
C VAL A 310 36.36 -23.52 -22.90
N ASP A 311 35.96 -23.44 -24.17
CA ASP A 311 34.58 -23.25 -24.60
C ASP A 311 33.64 -24.40 -24.19
N SER A 312 34.15 -25.64 -24.12
CA SER A 312 33.35 -26.84 -23.81
C SER A 312 32.90 -26.89 -22.34
N ASP A 313 33.81 -26.55 -21.42
CA ASP A 313 33.54 -26.52 -19.98
C ASP A 313 32.68 -25.32 -19.59
N LEU A 314 32.84 -24.19 -20.29
CA LEU A 314 32.01 -23.01 -20.10
C LEU A 314 30.56 -23.27 -20.57
N GLN A 315 30.39 -23.90 -21.73
CA GLN A 315 29.07 -24.31 -22.23
C GLN A 315 28.37 -25.30 -21.28
N ARG A 316 29.12 -26.26 -20.73
CA ARG A 316 28.56 -27.22 -19.78
C ARG A 316 28.11 -26.55 -18.47
N ARG A 317 28.89 -25.61 -17.95
CA ARG A 317 28.52 -24.84 -16.74
C ARG A 317 27.36 -23.88 -16.98
N LEU A 318 27.25 -23.30 -18.16
CA LEU A 318 26.09 -22.49 -18.56
C LEU A 318 24.82 -23.34 -18.63
N ALA A 319 24.90 -24.54 -19.22
CA ALA A 319 23.78 -25.47 -19.25
C ALA A 319 23.33 -25.89 -17.84
N ASP A 320 24.27 -26.20 -16.94
CA ASP A 320 23.96 -26.55 -15.54
C ASP A 320 23.32 -25.37 -14.77
N ALA A 321 23.73 -24.13 -15.06
CA ALA A 321 23.17 -22.93 -14.45
C ALA A 321 21.77 -22.62 -15.00
N GLU A 322 21.55 -22.78 -16.30
CA GLU A 322 20.22 -22.66 -16.93
C GLU A 322 19.25 -23.70 -16.38
N GLU A 323 19.70 -24.95 -16.17
CA GLU A 323 18.85 -26.01 -15.62
C GLU A 323 18.47 -25.74 -14.16
N ARG A 324 19.39 -25.19 -13.34
CA ARG A 324 19.07 -24.73 -11.98
C ARG A 324 18.14 -23.52 -11.97
N ASN A 325 18.31 -22.59 -12.89
CA ASN A 325 17.42 -21.44 -13.03
C ASN A 325 16.01 -21.87 -13.46
N ARG A 326 15.90 -22.84 -14.39
CA ARG A 326 14.59 -23.45 -14.74
C ARG A 326 13.96 -24.16 -13.56
N ALA A 327 14.71 -25.00 -12.85
CA ALA A 327 14.20 -25.69 -11.66
C ALA A 327 13.77 -24.71 -10.56
N GLY A 328 14.50 -23.59 -10.41
CA GLY A 328 14.14 -22.50 -9.49
C GLY A 328 12.86 -21.78 -9.90
N ALA A 329 12.71 -21.47 -11.20
CA ALA A 329 11.50 -20.86 -11.74
C ALA A 329 10.28 -21.79 -11.60
N GLU A 330 10.42 -23.08 -11.91
CA GLU A 330 9.35 -24.07 -11.74
C GLU A 330 8.94 -24.25 -10.27
N ALA A 331 9.89 -24.18 -9.34
CA ALA A 331 9.60 -24.23 -7.90
C ALA A 331 8.85 -22.97 -7.45
N TYR A 332 9.22 -21.80 -7.97
CA TYR A 332 8.53 -20.54 -7.71
C TYR A 332 7.10 -20.55 -8.25
N ASP A 333 6.90 -21.00 -9.49
CA ASP A 333 5.58 -21.11 -10.11
C ASP A 333 4.66 -22.06 -9.36
N LYS A 334 5.19 -23.19 -8.86
CA LYS A 334 4.42 -24.12 -8.00
C LYS A 334 4.02 -23.48 -6.68
N LEU A 335 4.94 -22.75 -6.04
CA LEU A 335 4.67 -22.08 -4.76
C LEU A 335 3.65 -20.94 -4.94
N GLN A 336 3.73 -20.20 -6.04
CA GLN A 336 2.75 -19.18 -6.42
C GLN A 336 1.36 -19.80 -6.64
N ALA A 337 1.28 -20.91 -7.39
CA ALA A 337 0.00 -21.58 -7.65
C ALA A 337 -0.64 -22.18 -6.37
N GLU A 338 0.16 -22.63 -5.40
CA GLU A 338 -0.33 -23.08 -4.09
C GLU A 338 -0.82 -21.92 -3.22
N LEU A 339 -0.13 -20.77 -3.28
CA LEU A 339 -0.55 -19.53 -2.61
C LEU A 339 -1.91 -19.06 -3.14
N ASP A 340 -2.06 -18.99 -4.46
CA ASP A 340 -3.29 -18.55 -5.12
C ASP A 340 -4.49 -19.45 -4.74
N LYS A 341 -4.30 -20.77 -4.77
CA LYS A 341 -5.32 -21.74 -4.33
C LYS A 341 -5.71 -21.58 -2.86
N THR A 342 -4.77 -21.18 -2.01
CA THR A 342 -5.02 -20.99 -0.57
C THR A 342 -5.78 -19.69 -0.33
N LEU A 343 -5.46 -18.63 -1.08
CA LEU A 343 -6.21 -17.37 -1.08
C LEU A 343 -7.66 -17.55 -1.58
N GLU A 344 -7.87 -18.30 -2.67
CA GLU A 344 -9.22 -18.63 -3.14
C GLU A 344 -10.04 -19.35 -2.06
N LYS A 345 -9.44 -20.34 -1.36
CA LYS A 345 -10.09 -21.04 -0.25
C LYS A 345 -10.40 -20.12 0.92
N LEU A 346 -9.53 -19.13 1.19
CA LEU A 346 -9.74 -18.13 2.24
C LEU A 346 -10.96 -17.27 1.89
N GLN A 347 -11.00 -16.69 0.68
CA GLN A 347 -12.11 -15.86 0.20
C GLN A 347 -13.45 -16.60 0.24
N ILE A 348 -13.48 -17.88 -0.18
CA ILE A 348 -14.67 -18.72 -0.09
C ILE A 348 -15.08 -18.91 1.38
N SER A 349 -14.12 -19.16 2.27
CA SER A 349 -14.40 -19.40 3.68
C SER A 349 -14.90 -18.13 4.39
N GLU A 350 -14.35 -16.96 4.07
CA GLU A 350 -14.83 -15.65 4.55
C GLU A 350 -16.25 -15.37 4.08
N HIS A 351 -16.57 -15.63 2.81
CA HIS A 351 -17.92 -15.46 2.29
C HIS A 351 -18.92 -16.40 2.98
N LEU A 352 -18.52 -17.65 3.23
CA LEU A 352 -19.35 -18.62 3.96
C LEU A 352 -19.52 -18.23 5.44
N GLN A 353 -18.49 -17.67 6.07
CA GLN A 353 -18.59 -17.12 7.43
C GLN A 353 -19.57 -15.95 7.47
N ALA A 354 -19.45 -14.98 6.54
CA ALA A 354 -20.34 -13.83 6.48
C ALA A 354 -21.81 -14.24 6.25
N ARG A 355 -22.03 -15.29 5.45
CA ARG A 355 -23.37 -15.87 5.26
C ARG A 355 -23.89 -16.52 6.55
N ALA A 356 -23.07 -17.30 7.25
CA ALA A 356 -23.44 -17.93 8.52
C ALA A 356 -23.73 -16.89 9.61
N GLU A 357 -22.94 -15.82 9.70
CA GLU A 357 -23.15 -14.69 10.62
C GLU A 357 -24.49 -13.99 10.33
N LYS A 358 -24.82 -13.79 9.05
CA LYS A 358 -26.11 -13.25 8.65
C LYS A 358 -27.28 -14.19 9.00
N GLU A 359 -27.17 -15.48 8.71
CA GLU A 359 -28.22 -16.46 9.04
C GLU A 359 -28.47 -16.56 10.56
N LEU A 360 -27.40 -16.39 11.36
CA LEU A 360 -27.45 -16.33 12.81
C LEU A 360 -28.09 -15.03 13.33
N GLU A 361 -27.78 -13.89 12.72
CA GLU A 361 -28.42 -12.61 13.01
C GLU A 361 -29.91 -12.61 12.63
N ASP A 362 -30.26 -13.17 11.46
CA ASP A 362 -31.64 -13.32 11.00
C ASP A 362 -32.44 -14.21 11.99
N ALA A 363 -31.86 -15.34 12.42
CA ALA A 363 -32.48 -16.23 13.41
C ALA A 363 -32.67 -15.55 14.78
N ARG A 364 -31.72 -14.71 15.21
CA ARG A 364 -31.83 -13.92 16.46
C ARG A 364 -32.95 -12.89 16.38
N GLN A 365 -33.03 -12.16 15.27
CA GLN A 365 -34.09 -11.17 15.04
C GLN A 365 -35.46 -11.82 14.96
N GLU A 366 -35.58 -13.02 14.39
CA GLU A 366 -36.83 -13.77 14.31
C GLU A 366 -37.30 -14.26 15.69
N ILE A 367 -36.38 -14.73 16.54
CA ILE A 367 -36.68 -15.04 17.96
C ILE A 367 -37.11 -13.78 18.71
N GLU A 368 -36.43 -12.65 18.51
CA GLU A 368 -36.76 -11.39 19.18
C GLU A 368 -38.10 -10.83 18.70
N ARG A 369 -38.43 -11.00 17.41
CA ARG A 369 -39.74 -10.68 16.85
C ARG A 369 -40.84 -11.52 17.48
N LEU A 370 -40.67 -12.84 17.57
CA LEU A 370 -41.63 -13.73 18.23
C LEU A 370 -41.78 -13.43 19.72
N ARG A 371 -40.70 -13.00 20.38
CA ARG A 371 -40.72 -12.56 21.78
C ARG A 371 -41.50 -11.26 21.97
N ASN A 372 -41.45 -10.36 20.99
CA ASN A 372 -42.07 -9.03 21.05
C ASN A 372 -43.49 -8.99 20.46
N SER A 373 -43.94 -10.03 19.77
CA SER A 373 -45.35 -10.16 19.34
C SER A 373 -46.24 -10.55 20.53
N SER A 374 -46.69 -9.56 21.30
CA SER A 374 -47.59 -9.74 22.46
C SER A 374 -49.08 -9.74 22.11
N SER A 375 -49.45 -9.98 20.85
CA SER A 375 -50.84 -9.87 20.39
C SER A 375 -51.20 -10.94 19.35
N GLY A 376 -51.73 -12.07 19.82
CA GLY A 376 -52.72 -12.86 19.08
C GLY A 376 -52.26 -13.99 18.17
N ASP A 377 -50.99 -14.06 17.75
CA ASP A 377 -50.51 -15.17 16.92
C ASP A 377 -50.10 -16.36 17.79
N ASN A 378 -50.77 -17.50 17.60
CA ASN A 378 -50.43 -18.78 18.22
C ASN A 378 -49.10 -19.30 17.66
N VAL A 379 -47.98 -18.80 18.19
CA VAL A 379 -46.65 -19.37 17.94
C VAL A 379 -46.66 -20.80 18.43
N THR A 380 -46.48 -21.76 17.51
CA THR A 380 -46.51 -23.18 17.85
C THR A 380 -45.20 -23.56 18.56
N LYS A 381 -45.26 -24.54 19.47
CA LYS A 381 -44.04 -25.07 20.11
C LYS A 381 -43.06 -25.64 19.09
N GLU A 382 -43.56 -26.09 17.94
CA GLU A 382 -42.76 -26.62 16.83
C GLU A 382 -41.93 -25.51 16.16
N GLU A 383 -42.52 -24.34 15.86
CA GLU A 383 -41.78 -23.19 15.30
C GLU A 383 -40.65 -22.72 16.22
N VAL A 384 -40.88 -22.69 17.53
CA VAL A 384 -39.85 -22.30 18.52
C VAL A 384 -38.70 -23.32 18.55
N VAL A 385 -39.00 -24.61 18.47
CA VAL A 385 -37.98 -25.68 18.45
C VAL A 385 -37.17 -25.65 17.15
N GLU A 386 -37.81 -25.42 16.01
CA GLU A 386 -37.14 -25.27 14.72
C GLU A 386 -36.23 -24.03 14.68
N LEU A 387 -36.67 -22.90 15.23
CA LEU A 387 -35.84 -21.69 15.35
C LEU A 387 -34.64 -21.88 16.28
N GLN A 388 -34.81 -22.58 17.40
CA GLN A 388 -33.69 -22.92 18.30
C GLN A 388 -32.71 -23.91 17.66
N GLN A 389 -33.18 -24.79 16.78
CA GLN A 389 -32.32 -25.69 16.02
C GLN A 389 -31.54 -24.92 14.95
N ARG A 390 -32.21 -24.07 14.16
CA ARG A 390 -31.55 -23.21 13.14
C ARG A 390 -30.50 -22.30 13.76
N LEU A 391 -30.77 -21.71 14.93
CA LEU A 391 -29.80 -20.85 15.62
C LEU A 391 -28.55 -21.64 16.05
N ARG A 392 -28.72 -22.84 16.60
CA ARG A 392 -27.59 -23.71 16.96
C ARG A 392 -26.78 -24.12 15.72
N ASP A 393 -27.45 -24.52 14.65
CA ASP A 393 -26.79 -24.95 13.41
C ASP A 393 -26.00 -23.79 12.76
N ALA A 394 -26.54 -22.56 12.79
CA ALA A 394 -25.86 -21.36 12.32
C ALA A 394 -24.65 -20.99 13.20
N GLU A 395 -24.77 -21.10 14.53
CA GLU A 395 -23.65 -20.89 15.48
C GLU A 395 -22.51 -21.89 15.26
N HIS A 396 -22.84 -23.17 15.06
CA HIS A 396 -21.85 -24.20 14.75
C HIS A 396 -21.17 -23.96 13.40
N ALA A 397 -21.92 -23.54 12.38
CA ALA A 397 -21.37 -23.21 11.07
C ALA A 397 -20.41 -22.01 11.14
N GLU A 398 -20.78 -20.92 11.84
CA GLU A 398 -19.94 -19.74 12.03
C GLU A 398 -18.61 -20.11 12.73
N GLN A 399 -18.68 -20.88 13.81
CA GLN A 399 -17.49 -21.35 14.53
C GLN A 399 -16.59 -22.24 13.66
N ALA A 400 -17.18 -23.14 12.87
CA ALA A 400 -16.43 -24.01 11.97
C ALA A 400 -15.69 -23.21 10.89
N TYR A 401 -16.34 -22.21 10.29
CA TYR A 401 -15.69 -21.34 9.30
C TYR A 401 -14.59 -20.48 9.92
N LYS A 402 -14.80 -19.97 11.14
CA LYS A 402 -13.77 -19.22 11.87
C LYS A 402 -12.51 -20.05 12.16
N ILE A 403 -12.68 -21.31 12.57
CA ILE A 403 -11.54 -22.24 12.77
C ILE A 403 -10.83 -22.49 11.43
N ARG A 404 -11.60 -22.70 10.36
CA ARG A 404 -11.06 -22.94 9.02
C ARG A 404 -10.27 -21.74 8.48
N ILE A 405 -10.78 -20.52 8.65
CA ILE A 405 -10.10 -19.26 8.26
C ILE A 405 -8.77 -19.13 9.01
N ASN A 406 -8.77 -19.29 10.33
CA ASN A 406 -7.53 -19.27 11.12
C ASN A 406 -6.52 -20.33 10.66
N GLY A 407 -6.99 -21.51 10.21
CA GLY A 407 -6.14 -22.55 9.63
C GLY A 407 -5.52 -22.13 8.29
N LEU A 408 -6.29 -21.49 7.42
CA LEU A 408 -5.83 -20.99 6.13
C LEU A 408 -4.87 -19.79 6.28
N GLU A 409 -5.13 -18.88 7.21
CA GLU A 409 -4.23 -17.76 7.53
C GLU A 409 -2.87 -18.25 8.02
N ARG A 410 -2.83 -19.32 8.83
CA ARG A 410 -1.57 -19.95 9.26
C ARG A 410 -0.82 -20.57 8.09
N GLN A 411 -1.52 -21.25 7.19
CA GLN A 411 -0.91 -21.81 5.98
C GLN A 411 -0.31 -20.72 5.08
N LEU A 412 -0.98 -19.57 4.95
CA LEU A 412 -0.45 -18.40 4.23
C LEU A 412 0.77 -17.80 4.94
N ALA A 413 0.73 -17.67 6.27
CA ALA A 413 1.84 -17.16 7.07
C ALA A 413 3.08 -18.06 6.95
N GLU A 414 2.90 -19.38 6.94
CA GLU A 414 3.96 -20.38 6.77
C GLU A 414 4.55 -20.33 5.35
N ALA A 415 3.71 -20.27 4.31
CA ALA A 415 4.16 -20.14 2.92
C ALA A 415 4.94 -18.83 2.68
N ALA A 416 4.60 -17.76 3.40
CA ALA A 416 5.30 -16.48 3.36
C ALA A 416 6.57 -16.42 4.25
N GLY A 417 6.94 -17.51 4.92
CA GLY A 417 8.11 -17.56 5.82
C GLY A 417 7.95 -16.75 7.12
N GLN A 418 6.70 -16.43 7.52
CA GLN A 418 6.37 -15.69 8.74
C GLN A 418 5.43 -16.50 9.66
N PRO A 419 5.83 -17.70 10.13
CA PRO A 419 4.95 -18.65 10.84
C PRO A 419 4.32 -18.13 12.14
N ASN A 420 4.85 -17.01 12.69
CA ASN A 420 4.39 -16.41 13.95
C ASN A 420 3.54 -15.15 13.77
N LYS A 421 3.12 -14.82 12.54
CA LYS A 421 2.23 -13.68 12.28
C LYS A 421 0.86 -14.18 11.85
N THR A 422 -0.18 -13.79 12.57
CA THR A 422 -1.54 -13.77 12.03
C THR A 422 -1.56 -12.78 10.86
N VAL A 423 -1.88 -13.27 9.67
CA VAL A 423 -2.13 -12.46 8.49
C VAL A 423 -3.50 -11.81 8.68
N SER A 424 -3.60 -10.82 9.57
CA SER A 424 -4.82 -10.03 9.71
C SER A 424 -4.74 -8.86 8.74
N SER A 425 -5.60 -8.91 7.71
CA SER A 425 -5.83 -7.92 6.63
C SER A 425 -4.62 -7.58 5.76
#